data_AF-A0A7K7LHB8-F1
#
_entry.id   AF-A0A7K7LHB8-F1
#
_cell.length_a   1.000
_cell.length_b   1.000
_cell.length_c   1.000
_cell.angle_alpha   90.00
_cell.angle_beta   90.00
_cell.angle_gamma   90.00
#
_symmetry.space_group_name_H-M   'P 1'
#
loop_
_entity.id
_entity.type
_entity.pdbx_description
1 polymer ?
#
loop_
_entity_poly.entity_id
_entity_poly.type
_entity_poly.pdbx_seq_one_letter_code
_entity_poly.pdbx_strand_id
1 'polypeptide(L)'
;GGAWTKRGCGVACLVRDSPRRSYFIRLYGMPAGRLLWEQELQAQMGYEAPAPFFHTFCCEEGRAGLNFADEAEAAAFEERVQERLRRRQQRAAPPLPAVPIANPDITASRYRGLPASGPPGGTGERKKGRKKLSKADIGAPSGFKHVGHIGWDPNNGFDMAALDPDLRALFSRAGISEAQLADAETSRLIYDFIQGQGGLQAVKEEMRRQG
;
A
#
# COMPACT_ATOMS: atom_id res chain seq x y z
N GLY A 1 -21.36 -36.07 4.13
CA GLY A 1 -20.09 -35.35 4.42
C GLY A 1 -19.57 -34.76 3.13
N GLY A 2 -19.05 -33.54 3.15
CA GLY A 2 -18.41 -32.96 1.97
C GLY A 2 -17.11 -33.71 1.65
N ALA A 3 -16.89 -34.03 0.38
CA ALA A 3 -15.66 -34.66 -0.10
C ALA A 3 -14.90 -33.70 -1.02
N TRP A 4 -13.57 -33.75 -0.98
CA TRP A 4 -12.72 -33.02 -1.91
C TRP A 4 -12.66 -33.76 -3.25
N THR A 5 -12.95 -33.06 -4.35
CA THR A 5 -12.86 -33.61 -5.71
C THR A 5 -11.76 -32.90 -6.48
N LYS A 6 -10.81 -33.67 -7.03
CA LYS A 6 -9.72 -33.12 -7.84
C LYS A 6 -10.27 -32.46 -9.11
N ARG A 7 -10.06 -31.16 -9.26
CA ARG A 7 -10.44 -30.38 -10.44
C ARG A 7 -9.34 -30.35 -11.51
N GLY A 8 -8.07 -30.35 -11.11
CA GLY A 8 -6.93 -30.24 -12.01
C GLY A 8 -5.60 -30.48 -11.29
N CYS A 9 -4.51 -30.46 -12.05
CA CYS A 9 -3.13 -30.56 -11.54
C CYS A 9 -2.18 -29.88 -12.53
N GLY A 10 -1.15 -29.23 -12.02
CA GLY A 10 -0.20 -28.46 -12.80
C GLY A 10 0.47 -27.39 -11.95
N VAL A 11 0.82 -26.27 -12.57
CA VAL A 11 1.55 -25.17 -11.93
C VAL A 11 0.58 -24.09 -11.47
N ALA A 12 0.63 -23.74 -10.18
CA ALA A 12 -0.12 -22.63 -9.62
C ALA A 12 0.70 -21.33 -9.70
N CYS A 13 0.09 -20.27 -10.21
CA CYS A 13 0.71 -18.97 -10.39
C CYS A 13 -0.13 -17.88 -9.71
N LEU A 14 0.53 -16.98 -8.97
CA LEU A 14 -0.11 -15.74 -8.51
C LEU A 14 0.23 -14.60 -9.49
N VAL A 15 -0.75 -14.18 -10.28
CA VAL A 15 -0.57 -13.25 -11.39
C VAL A 15 -1.23 -11.92 -11.10
N ARG A 16 -0.52 -10.82 -11.38
CA ARG A 16 -1.12 -9.47 -11.39
C ARG A 16 -1.79 -9.23 -12.73
N ASP A 17 -3.08 -8.93 -12.71
CA ASP A 17 -3.83 -8.51 -13.88
C ASP A 17 -4.07 -6.99 -13.79
N SER A 18 -3.22 -6.23 -14.48
CA SER A 18 -3.27 -4.77 -14.47
C SER A 18 -4.56 -4.19 -15.06
N PRO A 19 -5.09 -4.69 -16.21
CA PRO A 19 -6.40 -4.29 -16.72
C PRO A 19 -7.53 -4.50 -15.71
N ARG A 20 -7.58 -5.67 -15.05
CA ARG A 20 -8.59 -5.97 -14.02
C ARG A 20 -8.28 -5.34 -12.66
N ARG A 21 -7.13 -4.67 -12.53
CA ARG A 21 -6.63 -4.04 -11.28
C ARG A 21 -6.66 -5.00 -10.08
N SER A 22 -6.39 -6.29 -10.33
CA SER A 22 -6.51 -7.34 -9.31
C SER A 22 -5.41 -8.40 -9.46
N TYR A 23 -5.40 -9.33 -8.53
CA TYR A 23 -4.49 -10.48 -8.53
C TYR A 23 -5.30 -11.77 -8.67
N PHE A 24 -4.74 -12.75 -9.36
CA PHE A 24 -5.39 -14.01 -9.66
C PHE A 24 -4.48 -15.18 -9.26
N ILE A 25 -5.06 -16.18 -8.62
CA ILE A 25 -4.46 -17.52 -8.58
C ILE A 25 -4.89 -18.20 -9.87
N ARG A 26 -3.94 -18.67 -10.66
CA ARG A 26 -4.17 -19.38 -11.93
C ARG A 26 -3.48 -20.73 -11.89
N LEU A 27 -4.20 -21.79 -12.27
CA LEU A 27 -3.66 -23.13 -12.40
C LEU A 27 -3.48 -23.46 -13.89
N TYR A 28 -2.25 -23.77 -14.29
CA TYR A 28 -1.91 -24.14 -15.65
C TYR A 28 -1.54 -25.62 -15.73
N GLY A 29 -2.20 -26.35 -16.63
CA GLY A 29 -1.94 -27.77 -16.89
C GLY A 29 -0.73 -27.97 -17.81
N MET A 30 0.08 -28.98 -17.49
CA MET A 30 1.23 -29.39 -18.31
C MET A 30 0.85 -30.53 -19.26
N PRO A 31 1.53 -30.69 -20.43
CA PRO A 31 2.67 -29.91 -20.91
C PRO A 31 2.28 -28.64 -21.70
N ALA A 32 1.01 -28.48 -22.08
CA ALA A 32 0.57 -27.44 -23.00
C ALA A 32 0.42 -26.03 -22.39
N GLY A 33 0.67 -25.85 -21.09
CA GLY A 33 0.52 -24.56 -20.41
C GLY A 33 -0.90 -24.02 -20.45
N ARG A 34 -1.91 -24.89 -20.60
CA ARG A 34 -3.31 -24.48 -20.73
C ARG A 34 -3.84 -24.02 -19.37
N LEU A 35 -4.50 -22.87 -19.32
CA LEU A 35 -5.22 -22.42 -18.13
C LEU A 35 -6.37 -23.41 -17.82
N LEU A 36 -6.29 -24.06 -16.66
CA LEU A 36 -7.30 -25.00 -16.17
C LEU A 36 -8.31 -24.32 -15.26
N TRP A 37 -7.86 -23.38 -14.43
CA TRP A 37 -8.68 -22.74 -13.41
C TRP A 37 -8.10 -21.39 -12.99
N GLU A 38 -8.96 -20.43 -12.64
CA GLU A 38 -8.54 -19.15 -12.05
C GLU A 38 -9.47 -18.68 -10.94
N GLN A 39 -8.94 -17.92 -9.98
CA GLN A 39 -9.69 -17.25 -8.91
C GLN A 39 -9.10 -15.88 -8.62
N GLU A 40 -9.96 -14.87 -8.56
CA GLU A 40 -9.57 -13.52 -8.12
C GLU A 40 -9.31 -13.48 -6.61
N LEU A 41 -8.23 -12.82 -6.19
CA LEU A 41 -7.99 -12.49 -4.78
C LEU A 41 -8.96 -11.40 -4.31
N GLN A 42 -10.02 -11.78 -3.60
CA GLN A 42 -10.96 -10.83 -3.00
C GLN A 42 -10.41 -10.21 -1.71
N ALA A 43 -10.75 -8.95 -1.38
CA ALA A 43 -10.19 -8.27 -0.21
C ALA A 43 -10.46 -9.02 1.11
N GLN A 44 -11.68 -9.55 1.26
CA GLN A 44 -12.10 -10.36 2.40
C GLN A 44 -12.01 -11.87 2.15
N MET A 45 -11.22 -12.31 1.17
CA MET A 45 -11.02 -13.75 0.95
C MET A 45 -10.19 -14.34 2.11
N GLY A 46 -10.74 -15.35 2.78
CA GLY A 46 -9.99 -16.15 3.76
C GLY A 46 -9.05 -17.11 3.03
N TYR A 47 -7.77 -17.09 3.40
CA TYR A 47 -6.75 -18.02 2.93
C TYR A 47 -6.09 -18.67 4.13
N GLU A 48 -6.14 -20.00 4.20
CA GLU A 48 -5.71 -20.81 5.35
C GLU A 48 -4.80 -21.93 4.85
N ALA A 49 -3.73 -22.24 5.58
CA ALA A 49 -2.89 -23.42 5.34
C ALA A 49 -3.06 -24.44 6.50
N PRO A 50 -4.14 -25.25 6.51
CA PRO A 50 -4.35 -26.26 7.55
C PRO A 50 -3.24 -27.33 7.61
N ALA A 51 -2.45 -27.48 6.53
CA ALA A 51 -1.22 -28.25 6.51
C ALA A 51 -0.16 -27.53 5.65
N PRO A 52 1.15 -27.79 5.85
CA PRO A 52 2.23 -27.12 5.10
C PRO A 52 2.14 -27.26 3.58
N PHE A 53 1.50 -28.34 3.09
CA PHE A 53 1.33 -28.64 1.67
C PHE A 53 -0.12 -28.41 1.17
N PHE A 54 -1.06 -28.07 2.05
CA PHE A 54 -2.48 -27.98 1.68
C PHE A 54 -3.09 -26.67 2.13
N HIS A 55 -3.35 -25.80 1.16
CA HIS A 55 -3.95 -24.50 1.39
C HIS A 55 -5.42 -24.54 1.00
N THR A 56 -6.26 -23.81 1.72
CA THR A 56 -7.70 -23.70 1.47
C THR A 56 -8.14 -22.26 1.49
N PHE A 57 -9.14 -21.93 0.68
CA PHE A 57 -9.71 -20.59 0.64
C PHE A 57 -11.15 -20.63 0.12
N CYS A 58 -11.89 -19.56 0.41
CA CYS A 58 -13.25 -19.39 -0.07
C CYS A 58 -13.25 -18.92 -1.53
N CYS A 59 -13.99 -19.61 -2.39
CA CYS A 59 -14.32 -19.20 -3.75
C CYS A 59 -15.84 -18.99 -3.88
N GLU A 60 -16.29 -18.48 -5.03
CA GLU A 60 -17.72 -18.26 -5.29
C GLU A 60 -18.53 -19.57 -5.29
N GLU A 61 -17.90 -20.69 -5.68
CA GLU A 61 -18.52 -22.01 -5.75
C GLU A 61 -18.37 -22.84 -4.45
N GLY A 62 -17.84 -22.26 -3.37
CA GLY A 62 -17.64 -22.93 -2.08
C GLY A 62 -16.21 -22.86 -1.56
N ARG A 63 -15.67 -23.98 -1.08
CA ARG A 63 -14.28 -24.06 -0.59
C ARG A 63 -13.38 -24.68 -1.65
N ALA A 64 -12.31 -23.98 -2.01
CA ALA A 64 -11.27 -24.47 -2.89
C ALA A 64 -10.02 -24.83 -2.07
N GLY A 65 -9.19 -25.72 -2.62
CA GLY A 65 -7.95 -26.16 -2.00
C GLY A 65 -6.85 -26.35 -3.04
N LEU A 66 -5.62 -26.01 -2.66
CA LEU A 66 -4.40 -26.24 -3.41
C LEU A 66 -3.54 -27.22 -2.64
N ASN A 67 -3.17 -28.31 -3.30
CA ASN A 67 -2.23 -29.29 -2.78
C ASN A 67 -0.90 -29.12 -3.53
N PHE A 68 0.14 -28.79 -2.79
CA PHE A 68 1.50 -28.58 -3.28
C PHE A 68 2.32 -29.86 -3.09
N ALA A 69 3.23 -30.12 -4.03
CA ALA A 69 4.15 -31.24 -3.92
C ALA A 69 5.38 -30.92 -3.05
N ASP A 70 5.70 -29.64 -2.90
CA ASP A 70 6.83 -29.12 -2.13
C ASP A 70 6.33 -28.11 -1.08
N GLU A 71 6.69 -28.33 0.17
CA GLU A 71 6.24 -27.50 1.31
C GLU A 71 6.93 -26.13 1.34
N ALA A 72 8.15 -26.00 0.81
CA ALA A 72 8.84 -24.71 0.75
C ALA A 72 8.23 -23.80 -0.32
N GLU A 73 7.88 -24.35 -1.49
CA GLU A 73 7.13 -23.63 -2.51
C GLU A 73 5.73 -23.24 -2.01
N ALA A 74 5.08 -24.13 -1.26
CA ALA A 74 3.80 -23.85 -0.62
C ALA A 74 3.93 -22.64 0.32
N ALA A 75 4.85 -22.69 1.29
CA ALA A 75 5.07 -21.60 2.23
C ALA A 75 5.35 -20.25 1.53
N ALA A 76 6.20 -20.25 0.50
CA ALA A 76 6.48 -19.05 -0.29
C ALA A 76 5.24 -18.52 -1.03
N PHE A 77 4.39 -19.42 -1.53
CA PHE A 77 3.14 -19.06 -2.19
C PHE A 77 2.14 -18.45 -1.20
N GLU A 78 1.98 -19.06 -0.02
CA GLU A 78 1.13 -18.54 1.05
C GLU A 78 1.55 -17.12 1.46
N GLU A 79 2.82 -16.92 1.77
CA GLU A 79 3.36 -15.61 2.18
C GLU A 79 2.98 -14.54 1.16
N ARG A 80 3.18 -14.83 -0.13
CA ARG A 80 2.88 -13.88 -1.19
C ARG A 80 1.38 -13.61 -1.33
N VAL A 81 0.52 -14.62 -1.20
CA VAL A 81 -0.94 -14.44 -1.24
C VAL A 81 -1.41 -13.60 -0.06
N GLN A 82 -0.96 -13.93 1.16
CA GLN A 82 -1.32 -13.19 2.37
C GLN A 82 -0.85 -11.74 2.32
N GLU A 83 0.37 -11.48 1.85
CA GLU A 83 0.91 -10.12 1.67
C GLU A 83 0.00 -9.29 0.74
N ARG A 84 -0.47 -9.91 -0.35
CA ARG A 84 -1.37 -9.25 -1.32
C ARG A 84 -2.76 -9.01 -0.76
N LEU A 85 -3.32 -9.95 0.01
CA LEU A 85 -4.60 -9.78 0.69
C LEU A 85 -4.53 -8.65 1.72
N ARG A 86 -3.50 -8.61 2.57
CA ARG A 86 -3.29 -7.53 3.56
C ARG A 86 -3.23 -6.15 2.91
N ARG A 87 -2.45 -6.01 1.84
CA ARG A 87 -2.36 -4.74 1.08
C ARG A 87 -3.70 -4.34 0.47
N ARG A 88 -4.52 -5.30 0.04
CA ARG A 88 -5.85 -5.03 -0.53
C ARG A 88 -6.84 -4.60 0.55
N GLN A 89 -6.83 -5.24 1.73
CA GLN A 89 -7.64 -4.87 2.88
C GLN A 89 -7.35 -3.44 3.35
N GLN A 90 -6.08 -3.05 3.43
CA GLN A 90 -5.69 -1.68 3.77
C GLN A 90 -6.23 -0.63 2.79
N ARG A 91 -6.36 -0.97 1.51
CA ARG A 91 -6.94 -0.08 0.48
C ARG A 91 -8.47 -0.06 0.49
N ALA A 92 -9.09 -1.12 1.01
CA ALA A 92 -10.55 -1.26 1.10
C ALA A 92 -11.12 -0.71 2.41
N ALA A 93 -10.28 -0.49 3.43
CA ALA A 93 -10.68 0.16 4.67
C ALA A 93 -11.25 1.57 4.36
N PRO A 94 -12.38 1.96 4.98
CA PRO A 94 -12.90 3.29 4.82
C PRO A 94 -11.85 4.31 5.29
N PRO A 95 -11.72 5.45 4.58
CA PRO A 95 -10.83 6.52 5.04
C PRO A 95 -11.22 6.89 6.47
N LEU A 96 -10.22 7.04 7.34
CA LEU A 96 -10.41 7.55 8.69
C LEU A 96 -11.25 8.84 8.63
N PRO A 97 -12.15 9.09 9.61
CA PRO A 97 -12.95 10.30 9.62
C PRO A 97 -12.03 11.51 9.54
N ALA A 98 -12.22 12.33 8.51
CA ALA A 98 -11.45 13.54 8.32
C ALA A 98 -11.78 14.51 9.45
N VAL A 99 -10.81 14.70 10.36
CA VAL A 99 -10.87 15.82 11.31
C VAL A 99 -10.78 17.13 10.50
N PRO A 100 -11.74 18.06 10.64
CA PRO A 100 -11.65 19.35 9.98
C PRO A 100 -10.48 20.12 10.60
N ILE A 101 -9.41 20.29 9.84
CA ILE A 101 -8.34 21.21 10.20
C ILE A 101 -8.81 22.61 9.79
N ALA A 102 -9.12 23.45 10.78
CA ALA A 102 -9.36 24.88 10.53
C ALA A 102 -8.03 25.50 10.07
N ASN A 103 -7.92 25.78 8.77
CA ASN A 103 -6.79 26.50 8.22
C ASN A 103 -7.17 27.99 8.10
N PRO A 104 -6.66 28.89 8.94
CA PRO A 104 -7.06 30.31 8.94
C PRO A 104 -6.60 31.07 7.69
N ASP A 105 -5.72 30.51 6.86
CA ASP A 105 -5.12 31.19 5.70
C ASP A 105 -5.80 30.93 4.35
N ILE A 106 -6.84 30.08 4.27
CA ILE A 106 -7.60 29.89 3.03
C ILE A 106 -8.71 30.95 2.95
N THR A 107 -8.35 32.18 2.60
CA THR A 107 -9.34 33.18 2.20
C THR A 107 -9.89 32.85 0.81
N ALA A 108 -11.18 32.51 0.74
CA ALA A 108 -11.94 32.22 -0.49
C ALA A 108 -11.93 33.35 -1.55
N SER A 109 -11.29 34.49 -1.25
CA SER A 109 -11.18 35.66 -2.11
C SER A 109 -10.18 35.49 -3.27
N ARG A 110 -9.15 34.64 -3.14
CA ARG A 110 -8.04 34.56 -4.12
C ARG A 110 -8.36 33.80 -5.42
N TYR A 111 -9.57 33.24 -5.57
CA TYR A 111 -10.00 32.55 -6.79
C TYR A 111 -11.09 33.32 -7.57
N ARG A 112 -11.27 34.63 -7.35
CA ARG A 112 -12.09 35.45 -8.25
C ARG A 112 -11.23 35.96 -9.42
N GLY A 113 -10.95 35.06 -10.36
CA GLY A 113 -10.34 35.38 -11.65
C GLY A 113 -11.35 35.22 -12.80
N LEU A 114 -11.75 36.36 -13.37
CA LEU A 114 -12.38 36.60 -14.68
C LEU A 114 -13.91 36.35 -14.85
N PRO A 115 -14.69 37.38 -15.28
CA PRO A 115 -16.08 37.23 -15.70
C PRO A 115 -16.16 36.74 -17.15
N ALA A 116 -16.87 35.64 -17.39
CA ALA A 116 -17.25 35.20 -18.73
C ALA A 116 -18.64 35.75 -19.08
N SER A 117 -18.71 36.55 -20.13
CA SER A 117 -19.92 37.10 -20.75
C SER A 117 -20.57 36.09 -21.73
N GLY A 118 -21.87 35.80 -21.61
CA GLY A 118 -22.68 35.15 -22.65
C GLY A 118 -23.96 34.43 -22.14
N PRO A 119 -25.05 34.36 -22.93
CA PRO A 119 -26.44 34.63 -22.48
C PRO A 119 -27.36 33.38 -22.25
N PRO A 120 -28.62 33.58 -21.78
CA PRO A 120 -29.46 32.54 -21.20
C PRO A 120 -30.48 31.92 -22.18
N GLY A 121 -30.87 30.67 -21.93
CA GLY A 121 -32.12 30.09 -22.46
C GLY A 121 -32.01 28.65 -22.97
N GLY A 122 -32.87 27.77 -22.46
CA GLY A 122 -33.08 26.44 -23.05
C GLY A 122 -33.54 25.38 -22.05
N THR A 123 -34.86 25.24 -21.89
CA THR A 123 -35.54 24.11 -21.26
C THR A 123 -35.20 22.79 -21.96
N GLY A 124 -34.94 21.72 -21.18
CA GLY A 124 -34.72 20.38 -21.74
C GLY A 124 -34.52 19.31 -20.67
N GLU A 125 -35.57 18.53 -20.41
CA GLU A 125 -35.50 17.26 -19.68
C GLU A 125 -34.47 16.30 -20.30
N ARG A 126 -33.49 15.80 -19.51
CA ARG A 126 -32.69 14.62 -19.88
C ARG A 126 -32.35 13.74 -18.68
N LYS A 127 -32.98 12.55 -18.68
CA LYS A 127 -32.58 11.20 -18.23
C LYS A 127 -31.43 11.07 -17.21
N LYS A 128 -31.70 10.33 -16.12
CA LYS A 128 -30.75 9.75 -15.15
C LYS A 128 -29.57 9.05 -15.85
N GLY A 129 -28.49 9.78 -16.07
CA GLY A 129 -27.17 9.27 -16.45
C GLY A 129 -26.20 9.47 -15.30
N ARG A 130 -25.43 8.41 -15.00
CA ARG A 130 -24.33 8.30 -14.03
C ARG A 130 -23.62 9.65 -13.79
N LYS A 131 -23.66 10.16 -12.55
CA LYS A 131 -23.10 11.47 -12.16
C LYS A 131 -21.61 11.53 -12.53
N LYS A 132 -21.24 12.49 -13.38
CA LYS A 132 -19.84 12.84 -13.66
C LYS A 132 -19.25 13.39 -12.37
N LEU A 133 -18.15 12.79 -11.89
CA LEU A 133 -17.40 13.28 -10.73
C LEU A 133 -17.00 14.74 -10.97
N SER A 134 -17.48 15.64 -10.11
CA SER A 134 -17.17 17.06 -10.12
C SER A 134 -15.96 17.34 -9.21
N LYS A 135 -15.33 18.51 -9.36
CA LYS A 135 -14.19 18.91 -8.52
C LYS A 135 -14.56 19.07 -7.03
N ALA A 136 -15.85 19.15 -6.72
CA ALA A 136 -16.38 19.09 -5.36
C ALA A 136 -16.46 17.65 -4.80
N ASP A 137 -16.43 16.62 -5.66
CA ASP A 137 -16.46 15.21 -5.29
C ASP A 137 -15.06 14.62 -5.05
N ILE A 138 -14.00 15.36 -5.39
CA ILE A 138 -12.60 15.04 -5.03
C ILE A 138 -12.19 15.94 -3.87
N GLY A 139 -12.14 15.38 -2.66
CA GLY A 139 -11.65 16.08 -1.48
C GLY A 139 -10.22 16.59 -1.68
N ALA A 140 -9.88 17.69 -0.99
CA ALA A 140 -8.51 18.21 -1.00
C ALA A 140 -7.54 17.12 -0.55
N PRO A 141 -6.35 17.00 -1.18
CA PRO A 141 -5.36 15.99 -0.79
C PRO A 141 -5.07 16.13 0.70
N SER A 142 -5.37 15.08 1.47
CA SER A 142 -5.15 15.01 2.91
C SER A 142 -4.15 13.91 3.23
N GLY A 143 -3.40 14.07 4.33
CA GLY A 143 -2.35 13.13 4.71
C GLY A 143 -1.02 13.32 3.97
N PHE A 144 -0.76 14.51 3.40
CA PHE A 144 0.55 14.83 2.85
C PHE A 144 1.57 14.92 3.99
N LYS A 145 2.33 13.85 4.20
CA LYS A 145 3.50 13.86 5.09
C LYS A 145 4.70 14.27 4.25
N HIS A 146 5.25 15.45 4.52
CA HIS A 146 6.51 15.84 3.92
C HIS A 146 7.63 15.02 4.58
N VAL A 147 7.92 13.85 4.03
CA VAL A 147 9.06 13.04 4.47
C VAL A 147 10.31 13.72 3.90
N GLY A 148 10.98 14.52 4.72
CA GLY A 148 12.26 15.12 4.36
C GLY A 148 13.31 14.03 4.15
N HIS A 149 14.16 14.19 3.13
CA HIS A 149 15.27 13.29 2.87
C HIS A 149 16.27 13.37 4.04
N ILE A 150 16.48 12.25 4.74
CA ILE A 150 17.31 12.13 5.95
C ILE A 150 18.83 12.12 5.59
N GLY A 151 19.17 12.18 4.29
CA GLY A 151 20.56 12.17 3.84
C GLY A 151 21.25 10.81 3.96
N TRP A 152 20.47 9.72 3.97
CA TRP A 152 20.95 8.35 4.04
C TRP A 152 20.79 7.64 2.70
N ASP A 153 21.84 6.95 2.24
CA ASP A 153 21.85 6.12 1.04
C ASP A 153 22.08 4.63 1.38
N PRO A 154 21.38 3.69 0.73
CA PRO A 154 21.54 2.25 0.99
C PRO A 154 22.96 1.68 0.75
N ASN A 155 23.75 2.30 -0.12
CA ASN A 155 25.10 1.85 -0.46
C ASN A 155 26.17 2.61 0.31
N ASN A 156 25.89 3.86 0.68
CA ASN A 156 26.88 4.80 1.20
C ASN A 156 26.62 5.28 2.65
N GLY A 157 25.52 4.84 3.28
CA GLY A 157 25.17 5.18 4.65
C GLY A 157 24.70 6.64 4.81
N PHE A 158 24.85 7.20 6.01
CA PHE A 158 24.54 8.61 6.26
C PHE A 158 25.65 9.52 5.70
N ASP A 159 25.27 10.52 4.90
CA ASP A 159 26.18 11.59 4.51
C ASP A 159 26.37 12.56 5.69
N MET A 160 27.46 12.38 6.44
CA MET A 160 27.79 13.19 7.62
C MET A 160 28.05 14.67 7.28
N ALA A 161 28.43 14.98 6.04
CA ALA A 161 28.68 16.36 5.61
C ALA A 161 27.37 17.10 5.30
N ALA A 162 26.35 16.38 4.83
CA ALA A 162 25.03 16.90 4.52
C ALA A 162 23.97 16.57 5.59
N LEU A 163 24.38 16.00 6.72
CA LEU A 163 23.45 15.57 7.78
C LEU A 163 22.78 16.77 8.44
N ASP A 164 21.46 16.70 8.60
CA ASP A 164 20.68 17.74 9.25
C ASP A 164 21.11 17.96 10.71
N PRO A 165 21.27 19.21 11.19
CA PRO A 165 21.72 19.50 12.55
C PRO A 165 20.88 18.83 13.65
N ASP A 166 19.57 18.69 13.44
CA ASP A 166 18.67 18.09 14.43
C ASP A 166 18.89 16.57 14.52
N LEU A 167 19.22 15.91 13.41
CA LEU A 167 19.63 14.50 13.42
C LEU A 167 20.98 14.33 14.10
N ARG A 168 21.93 15.23 13.85
CA ARG A 168 23.24 15.19 14.50
C ARG A 168 23.10 15.32 16.01
N ALA A 169 22.24 16.22 16.48
CA ALA A 169 21.91 16.35 17.89
C ALA A 169 21.24 15.08 18.46
N LEU A 170 20.32 14.46 17.69
CA LEU A 170 19.67 13.21 18.08
C LEU A 170 20.67 12.08 18.28
N PHE A 171 21.56 11.88 17.31
CA PHE A 171 22.57 10.83 17.36
C PHE A 171 23.55 11.05 18.51
N SER A 172 23.99 12.29 18.71
CA SER A 172 24.85 12.65 19.84
C SER A 172 24.16 12.38 21.18
N ARG A 173 22.86 12.68 21.31
CA ARG A 173 22.12 12.45 22.56
C ARG A 173 21.81 10.98 22.81
N ALA A 174 21.66 10.21 21.73
CA ALA A 174 21.45 8.77 21.78
C ALA A 174 22.75 7.97 21.98
N GLY A 175 23.93 8.64 22.01
CA GLY A 175 25.23 7.98 22.12
C GLY A 175 25.64 7.21 20.86
N ILE A 176 25.07 7.55 19.70
CA ILE A 176 25.36 6.92 18.41
C ILE A 176 26.61 7.59 17.84
N SER A 177 27.67 6.81 17.68
CA SER A 177 28.95 7.29 17.16
C SER A 177 28.95 7.40 15.63
N GLU A 178 29.84 8.24 15.09
CA GLU A 178 30.02 8.39 13.63
C GLU A 178 30.39 7.05 12.95
N ALA A 179 31.15 6.19 13.64
CA ALA A 179 31.46 4.84 13.15
C ALA A 179 30.21 3.96 12.96
N GLN A 180 29.20 4.11 13.81
CA GLN A 180 27.92 3.39 13.69
C GLN A 180 27.02 3.97 12.60
N LEU A 181 27.16 5.26 12.28
CA LEU A 181 26.45 5.89 11.16
C LEU A 181 27.08 5.56 9.80
N ALA A 182 28.39 5.27 9.78
CA ALA A 182 29.11 4.81 8.60
C ALA A 182 28.95 3.31 8.31
N ASP A 183 28.66 2.50 9.35
CA ASP A 183 28.41 1.07 9.20
C ASP A 183 27.11 0.80 8.43
N ALA A 184 27.16 -0.04 7.39
CA ALA A 184 26.03 -0.25 6.48
C ALA A 184 24.83 -0.94 7.15
N GLU A 185 25.08 -1.89 8.06
CA GLU A 185 24.03 -2.64 8.73
C GLU A 185 23.37 -1.80 9.83
N THR A 186 24.19 -1.11 10.63
CA THR A 186 23.74 -0.24 11.71
C THR A 186 23.04 1.01 11.20
N SER A 187 23.58 1.66 10.17
CA SER A 187 22.98 2.86 9.58
C SER A 187 21.61 2.57 8.97
N ARG A 188 21.42 1.38 8.38
CA ARG A 188 20.11 0.92 7.91
C ARG A 188 19.10 0.77 9.03
N LEU A 189 19.48 0.15 10.15
CA LEU A 189 18.62 0.00 11.32
C LEU A 189 18.20 1.37 11.89
N ILE A 190 19.15 2.32 11.97
CA ILE A 190 18.89 3.69 12.42
C ILE A 190 17.93 4.41 11.46
N TYR A 191 18.16 4.28 10.14
CA TYR A 191 17.29 4.84 9.12
C TYR A 191 15.86 4.29 9.21
N ASP A 192 15.70 2.97 9.27
CA ASP A 192 14.39 2.30 9.36
C ASP A 192 13.65 2.72 10.64
N PHE A 193 14.36 2.88 11.75
CA PHE A 193 13.79 3.38 13.00
C PHE A 193 13.27 4.82 12.88
N ILE A 194 14.07 5.74 12.31
CA ILE A 194 13.66 7.14 12.12
C ILE A 194 12.47 7.22 11.16
N GLN A 195 12.49 6.47 10.07
CA GLN A 195 11.37 6.41 9.12
C GLN A 195 10.10 5.88 9.79
N GLY A 196 10.21 4.84 10.62
CA GLY A 196 9.08 4.30 11.39
C GLY A 196 8.44 5.30 12.35
N GLN A 197 9.22 6.25 12.88
CA GLN A 197 8.75 7.31 13.78
C GLN A 197 8.25 8.57 13.06
N GLY A 198 8.24 8.59 11.72
CA GLY A 198 7.74 9.73 10.93
C GLY A 198 8.82 10.55 10.23
N GLY A 199 10.05 10.06 10.19
CA GLY A 199 11.16 10.65 9.43
C GLY A 199 11.78 11.87 10.10
N LEU A 200 12.57 12.63 9.32
CA LEU A 200 13.26 13.83 9.80
C LEU A 200 12.32 14.83 10.49
N GLN A 201 11.10 15.02 9.99
CA GLN A 201 10.18 16.01 10.55
C GLN A 201 9.77 15.68 11.99
N ALA A 202 9.54 14.41 12.31
CA ALA A 202 9.23 13.99 13.67
C ALA A 202 10.41 14.28 14.62
N VAL A 203 11.64 14.10 14.15
CA VAL A 203 12.85 14.45 14.92
C VAL A 203 12.92 15.96 15.17
N LYS A 204 12.66 16.78 14.15
CA LYS A 204 12.68 18.25 14.29
C LYS A 204 11.62 18.75 15.27
N GLU A 205 10.40 18.22 15.19
CA GLU A 205 9.34 18.58 16.12
C GLU A 205 9.68 18.17 17.55
N GLU A 206 10.25 16.98 17.76
CA GLU A 206 10.62 16.50 19.09
C GLU A 206 11.82 17.27 19.66
N MET A 207 12.81 17.62 18.85
CA MET A 207 13.92 18.47 19.26
C MET A 207 13.45 19.87 19.66
N ARG A 208 12.51 20.45 18.90
CA ARG A 208 11.88 21.74 19.25
C ARG A 208 11.04 21.67 20.52
N ARG A 209 10.50 20.50 20.87
CA ARG A 209 9.71 20.28 22.09
C ARG A 209 10.56 20.13 23.34
N GLN A 210 11.82 19.72 23.19
CA GLN A 210 12.75 19.43 24.28
C GLN A 210 13.84 20.50 24.48
N GLY A 211 13.92 21.50 23.60
CA GLY A 211 14.69 22.73 23.81
C GLY A 211 13.83 23.84 24.39
#